data_AF-A0A9X1MP93-F1
#
_entry.id   AF-A0A9X1MP93-F1
#
_cell.length_a   1.000
_cell.length_b   1.000
_cell.length_c   1.000
_cell.angle_alpha   90.00
_cell.angle_beta   90.00
_cell.angle_gamma   90.00
#
_symmetry.space_group_name_H-M   'P 1'
#
loop_
_entity.id
_entity.type
_entity.pdbx_description
1 polymer ?
#
loop_
_entity_poly.entity_id
_entity_poly.type
_entity_poly.pdbx_seq_one_letter_code
_entity_poly.pdbx_strand_id
1 'polypeptide(L)'
;MHSKQYAATATIAALILVVSAIGCTPAGQAKVPIQGVVTLDGTPLPDGSIYLRRTDGEFFSVDIADGKFSGEAMPGEYRIEISAIREEKPDPTAVAMYGADAPKRQMNYIPAKYNSDSTLSAKVGDSGAGDLKFELSSN
;
A
#
# COMPACT_ATOMS: atom_id res chain seq x y z
N MET A 1 -11.89 78.96 -18.40
CA MET A 1 -11.44 79.18 -17.00
C MET A 1 -12.56 78.77 -16.05
N HIS A 2 -12.21 78.06 -14.98
CA HIS A 2 -13.03 77.62 -13.83
C HIS A 2 -14.11 76.56 -14.12
N SER A 3 -13.84 75.26 -13.93
CA SER A 3 -13.72 74.52 -12.65
C SER A 3 -14.90 74.73 -11.72
N LYS A 4 -15.69 73.66 -11.51
CA LYS A 4 -15.97 73.11 -10.19
C LYS A 4 -16.55 71.69 -10.30
N GLN A 5 -15.90 70.81 -9.55
CA GLN A 5 -16.19 69.39 -9.34
C GLN A 5 -17.38 69.22 -8.36
N TYR A 6 -17.57 67.98 -7.89
CA TYR A 6 -18.45 67.43 -6.84
C TYR A 6 -19.63 66.62 -7.42
N ALA A 7 -19.50 65.29 -7.59
CA ALA A 7 -19.39 64.22 -6.59
C ALA A 7 -20.76 63.63 -6.21
N ALA A 8 -20.77 62.30 -6.00
CA ALA A 8 -21.87 61.42 -5.56
C ALA A 8 -22.92 61.12 -6.65
N THR A 9 -23.33 59.88 -6.96
CA THR A 9 -23.29 58.61 -6.22
C THR A 9 -23.69 57.45 -7.14
N ALA A 10 -23.17 56.25 -6.81
CA ALA A 10 -23.83 54.95 -6.89
C ALA A 10 -24.21 54.33 -8.25
N THR A 11 -23.41 53.36 -8.72
CA THR A 11 -23.89 52.02 -9.16
C THR A 11 -22.68 51.07 -9.27
N ILE A 12 -22.32 50.37 -8.18
CA ILE A 12 -22.60 48.94 -7.95
C ILE A 12 -21.99 48.02 -9.02
N ALA A 13 -20.80 47.51 -8.69
CA ALA A 13 -20.41 46.10 -8.74
C ALA A 13 -20.91 45.25 -9.93
N ALA A 14 -20.13 45.16 -11.01
CA ALA A 14 -20.27 44.06 -11.96
C ALA A 14 -19.02 43.93 -12.86
N LEU A 15 -17.88 43.46 -12.33
CA LEU A 15 -16.89 42.75 -13.15
C LEU A 15 -15.82 42.02 -12.31
N ILE A 16 -16.26 41.15 -11.39
CA ILE A 16 -15.40 40.10 -10.83
C ILE A 16 -15.87 38.79 -11.47
N LEU A 17 -15.32 38.44 -12.63
CA LEU A 17 -15.47 37.09 -13.17
C LEU A 17 -14.31 36.74 -14.11
N VAL A 18 -13.08 36.83 -13.59
CA VAL A 18 -11.90 36.33 -14.31
C VAL A 18 -10.99 35.61 -13.32
N VAL A 19 -10.57 34.40 -13.73
CA VAL A 19 -9.59 33.49 -13.12
C VAL A 19 -10.10 32.54 -12.02
N SER A 20 -11.03 31.65 -12.36
CA SER A 20 -11.03 30.29 -11.83
C SER A 20 -10.24 29.38 -12.77
N ALA A 21 -8.92 29.63 -12.86
CA ALA A 21 -8.00 28.74 -13.54
C ALA A 21 -7.86 27.44 -12.74
N ILE A 22 -8.68 26.45 -13.11
CA ILE A 22 -8.31 25.04 -13.31
C ILE A 22 -7.22 24.54 -12.35
N GLY A 23 -7.56 24.41 -11.08
CA GLY A 23 -6.86 23.48 -10.18
C GLY A 23 -7.28 22.05 -10.51
N CYS A 24 -6.91 21.55 -11.69
CA CYS A 24 -6.89 20.11 -11.93
C CYS A 24 -5.61 19.60 -11.28
N THR A 25 -5.65 19.37 -9.97
CA THR A 25 -4.72 18.44 -9.36
C THR A 25 -4.84 17.15 -10.15
N PRO A 26 -3.74 16.59 -10.70
CA PRO A 26 -3.78 15.22 -11.19
C PRO A 26 -4.25 14.39 -10.01
N ALA A 27 -5.49 13.90 -10.06
CA ALA A 27 -5.93 12.91 -9.11
C ALA A 27 -4.92 11.78 -9.26
N GLY A 28 -4.15 11.50 -8.19
CA GLY A 28 -3.32 10.31 -8.14
C GLY A 28 -4.17 9.13 -8.59
N GLN A 29 -3.58 8.22 -9.37
CA GLN A 29 -4.34 7.12 -9.98
C GLN A 29 -5.22 6.46 -8.91
N ALA A 30 -6.50 6.29 -9.22
CA ALA A 30 -7.43 5.67 -8.29
C ALA A 30 -6.95 4.26 -7.93
N LYS A 31 -7.16 3.85 -6.68
CA LYS A 31 -6.88 2.47 -6.31
C LYS A 31 -7.89 1.55 -7.02
N VAL A 32 -7.41 0.38 -7.39
CA VAL A 32 -8.15 -0.65 -8.12
C VAL A 32 -8.03 -1.99 -7.39
N PRO A 33 -9.01 -2.89 -7.53
CA PRO A 33 -9.03 -4.12 -6.76
C PRO A 33 -7.89 -5.06 -7.17
N ILE A 34 -7.28 -5.71 -6.17
CA ILE A 34 -6.36 -6.82 -6.37
C ILE A 34 -6.82 -8.01 -5.55
N GLN A 35 -6.70 -9.21 -6.12
CA GLN A 35 -7.05 -10.45 -5.45
C GLN A 35 -6.19 -11.58 -5.98
N GLY A 36 -6.04 -12.61 -5.15
CA GLY A 36 -5.23 -13.76 -5.52
C GLY A 36 -5.07 -14.77 -4.42
N VAL A 37 -4.15 -15.69 -4.66
CA VAL A 37 -3.83 -16.79 -3.76
C VAL A 37 -2.33 -16.92 -3.51
N VAL A 38 -1.99 -17.40 -2.32
CA VAL A 38 -0.63 -17.71 -1.89
C VAL A 38 -0.59 -19.12 -1.31
N THR A 39 0.36 -19.91 -1.77
CA THR A 39 0.64 -21.24 -1.23
C THR A 39 2.10 -21.37 -0.84
N LEU A 40 2.40 -22.12 0.21
CA LEU A 40 3.74 -22.56 0.56
C LEU A 40 3.81 -24.08 0.46
N ASP A 41 4.71 -24.59 -0.39
CA ASP A 41 4.89 -26.01 -0.67
C ASP A 41 3.57 -26.72 -1.03
N GLY A 42 2.76 -26.05 -1.87
CA GLY A 42 1.47 -26.54 -2.33
C GLY A 42 0.31 -26.42 -1.31
N THR A 43 0.59 -25.96 -0.09
CA THR A 43 -0.44 -25.75 0.94
C THR A 43 -0.85 -24.28 0.99
N PRO A 44 -2.15 -23.92 1.09
CA PRO A 44 -2.58 -22.55 1.30
C PRO A 44 -1.88 -21.92 2.51
N LEU A 45 -1.32 -20.73 2.34
CA LEU A 45 -0.64 -20.02 3.43
C LEU A 45 -1.68 -19.58 4.48
N PRO A 46 -1.63 -20.06 5.73
CA PRO A 46 -2.72 -19.85 6.69
C PRO A 46 -2.93 -18.37 7.02
N ASP A 47 -1.84 -17.64 7.25
CA ASP A 47 -1.81 -16.23 7.57
C ASP A 47 -0.52 -15.58 7.04
N GLY A 48 -0.59 -14.28 6.75
CA GLY A 48 0.57 -13.50 6.33
C GLY A 48 0.18 -12.15 5.76
N SER A 49 1.15 -11.47 5.15
CA SER A 49 0.93 -10.20 4.45
C SER A 49 1.70 -10.19 3.14
N ILE A 50 1.11 -9.53 2.14
CA ILE A 50 1.74 -9.16 0.88
C ILE A 50 2.04 -7.68 0.89
N TYR A 51 3.28 -7.35 0.62
CA TYR A 51 3.78 -6.00 0.43
C TYR A 51 4.03 -5.76 -1.05
N LEU A 52 3.30 -4.81 -1.62
CA LEU A 52 3.47 -4.36 -3.00
C LEU A 52 4.37 -3.13 -2.99
N ARG A 53 5.60 -3.26 -3.51
CA ARG A 53 6.62 -2.21 -3.55
C ARG A 53 6.82 -1.70 -4.97
N ARG A 54 6.60 -0.40 -5.20
CA ARG A 54 7.00 0.26 -6.46
C ARG A 54 8.35 0.96 -6.32
N THR A 55 9.00 1.16 -7.46
CA THR A 55 10.28 1.86 -7.56
C THR A 55 10.17 3.37 -7.31
N ASP A 56 8.97 3.95 -7.47
CA ASP A 56 8.70 5.36 -7.20
C ASP A 56 8.42 5.67 -5.71
N GLY A 57 8.48 4.66 -4.85
CA GLY A 57 8.29 4.77 -3.41
C GLY A 57 6.87 4.44 -2.94
N GLU A 58 5.92 4.24 -3.86
CA GLU A 58 4.55 3.86 -3.49
C GLU A 58 4.52 2.42 -2.93
N PHE A 59 3.75 2.22 -1.87
CA PHE A 59 3.68 0.96 -1.15
C PHE A 59 2.26 0.64 -0.69
N PHE A 60 1.85 -0.62 -0.87
CA PHE A 60 0.58 -1.15 -0.41
C PHE A 60 0.81 -2.44 0.36
N SER A 61 -0.09 -2.74 1.29
CA SER A 61 -0.09 -3.99 2.05
C SER A 61 -1.47 -4.62 2.01
N VAL A 62 -1.52 -5.94 1.86
CA VAL A 62 -2.75 -6.73 1.93
C VAL A 62 -2.51 -7.96 2.76
N ASP A 63 -3.44 -8.30 3.64
CA ASP A 63 -3.35 -9.50 4.48
C ASP A 63 -3.75 -10.75 3.69
N ILE A 64 -3.11 -11.85 4.06
CA ILE A 64 -3.39 -13.20 3.58
C ILE A 64 -4.13 -13.93 4.69
N ALA A 65 -5.24 -14.57 4.35
CA ALA A 65 -5.95 -15.49 5.22
C ALA A 65 -6.37 -16.72 4.41
N ASP A 66 -6.08 -17.91 4.92
CA ASP A 66 -6.40 -19.19 4.27
C ASP A 66 -5.94 -19.26 2.80
N GLY A 67 -4.74 -18.74 2.56
CA GLY A 67 -4.08 -18.68 1.26
C GLY A 67 -4.71 -17.70 0.28
N LYS A 68 -5.62 -16.83 0.72
CA LYS A 68 -6.29 -15.84 -0.14
C LYS A 68 -5.99 -14.44 0.34
N PHE A 69 -5.94 -13.50 -0.60
CA PHE A 69 -5.86 -12.07 -0.28
C PHE A 69 -6.78 -11.28 -1.21
N SER A 70 -7.28 -10.16 -0.70
CA SER A 70 -8.09 -9.20 -1.45
C SER A 70 -7.84 -7.81 -0.88
N GLY A 71 -7.59 -6.84 -1.75
CA GLY A 71 -7.31 -5.47 -1.35
C GLY A 71 -7.34 -4.52 -2.54
N GLU A 72 -6.69 -3.37 -2.40
CA GLU A 72 -6.61 -2.37 -3.46
C GLU A 72 -5.20 -1.81 -3.59
N ALA A 73 -4.76 -1.56 -4.81
CA ALA A 73 -3.49 -0.93 -5.13
C ALA A 73 -3.68 0.05 -6.30
N MET A 74 -2.75 0.98 -6.50
CA MET A 74 -2.76 1.79 -7.72
C MET A 74 -2.34 0.94 -8.94
N PRO A 75 -2.77 1.29 -10.16
CA PRO A 75 -2.23 0.70 -11.37
C PRO A 75 -0.70 0.89 -11.45
N GLY A 76 0.02 -0.16 -11.81
CA GLY A 76 1.49 -0.13 -11.88
C GLY A 76 2.16 -1.49 -11.80
N GLU A 77 3.48 -1.48 -11.88
CA GLU A 77 4.34 -2.66 -11.73
C GLU A 77 4.92 -2.69 -10.31
N TYR A 78 4.77 -3.81 -9.62
CA TYR A 78 5.18 -3.97 -8.23
C TYR A 78 6.17 -5.12 -8.07
N ARG A 79 7.19 -4.93 -7.21
CA ARG A 79 7.88 -6.04 -6.54
C ARG A 79 6.99 -6.53 -5.40
N ILE A 80 6.85 -7.84 -5.30
CA ILE A 80 6.01 -8.49 -4.30
C ILE A 80 6.88 -9.07 -3.21
N GLU A 81 6.66 -8.68 -1.96
CA GLU A 81 7.31 -9.26 -0.79
C GLU A 81 6.23 -9.92 0.07
N ILE A 82 6.43 -11.18 0.43
CA ILE A 82 5.47 -11.96 1.21
C ILE A 82 6.10 -12.26 2.57
N SER A 83 5.35 -12.05 3.63
CA SER A 83 5.78 -12.30 5.01
C SER A 83 4.74 -13.12 5.73
N ALA A 84 5.18 -14.07 6.54
CA ALA A 84 4.31 -14.82 7.44
C ALA A 84 5.06 -15.11 8.72
N ILE A 85 4.47 -14.71 9.85
CA ILE A 85 5.14 -14.72 11.15
C ILE A 85 4.63 -15.89 11.97
N ARG A 86 5.54 -16.67 12.52
CA ARG A 86 5.22 -17.65 13.56
C ARG A 86 5.85 -17.25 14.88
N GLU A 87 5.18 -17.61 15.96
CA GLU A 87 5.76 -17.49 17.30
C GLU A 87 6.69 -18.67 17.60
N GLU A 88 7.86 -18.37 18.13
CA GLU A 88 8.84 -19.32 18.62
C GLU A 88 9.09 -19.09 20.11
N LYS A 89 9.66 -20.09 20.78
CA LYS A 89 10.00 -19.99 22.19
C LYS A 89 10.95 -18.80 22.43
N PRO A 90 10.83 -18.10 23.58
CA PRO A 90 11.79 -17.08 23.96
C PRO A 90 13.21 -17.65 23.94
N ASP A 91 14.20 -16.85 23.54
CA ASP A 91 15.59 -17.29 23.62
C ASP A 91 16.08 -17.33 25.09
N PRO A 92 17.18 -18.06 25.37
CA PRO A 92 17.69 -18.20 26.73
C PRO A 92 18.03 -16.88 27.42
N THR A 93 18.43 -15.84 26.68
CA THR A 93 18.73 -14.52 27.24
C THR A 93 17.46 -13.84 27.71
N ALA A 94 16.40 -13.87 26.92
CA ALA A 94 15.08 -13.36 27.31
C ALA A 94 14.53 -14.10 28.53
N VAL A 95 14.67 -15.42 28.59
CA VAL A 95 14.27 -16.23 29.75
C VAL A 95 15.10 -15.87 30.99
N ALA A 96 16.42 -15.68 30.86
CA ALA A 96 17.26 -15.29 31.98
C ALA A 96 16.91 -13.91 32.55
N MET A 97 16.41 -12.99 31.71
CA MET A 97 16.07 -11.62 32.10
C MET A 97 14.65 -11.48 32.66
N TYR A 98 13.68 -12.20 32.10
CA TYR A 98 12.24 -12.03 32.38
C TYR A 98 11.57 -13.27 32.97
N GLY A 99 12.26 -14.40 33.06
CA GLY A 99 11.70 -15.65 33.59
C GLY A 99 10.50 -16.15 32.79
N ALA A 100 9.39 -16.41 33.48
CA ALA A 100 8.16 -16.90 32.87
C ALA A 100 7.47 -15.88 31.94
N ASP A 101 7.77 -14.58 32.12
CA ASP A 101 7.19 -13.49 31.33
C ASP A 101 8.03 -13.16 30.08
N ALA A 102 9.00 -13.99 29.72
CA ALA A 102 9.85 -13.77 28.56
C ALA A 102 9.02 -13.69 27.27
N PRO A 103 9.20 -12.63 26.46
CA PRO A 103 8.44 -12.47 25.23
C PRO A 103 8.79 -13.58 24.23
N LYS A 104 7.77 -14.13 23.58
CA LYS A 104 7.97 -15.08 22.48
C LYS A 104 8.69 -14.38 21.34
N ARG A 105 9.50 -15.16 20.62
CA ARG A 105 10.16 -14.67 19.41
C ARG A 105 9.17 -14.70 18.26
N GLN A 106 9.24 -13.72 17.39
CA GLN A 106 8.51 -13.71 16.12
C GLN A 106 9.50 -13.98 15.01
N MET A 107 9.25 -15.01 14.21
CA MET A 107 10.11 -15.41 13.10
C MET A 107 9.30 -15.39 11.81
N ASN A 108 9.80 -14.68 10.79
CA ASN A 108 9.30 -14.84 9.44
C ASN A 108 9.80 -16.17 8.86
N TYR A 109 8.88 -17.06 8.52
CA TYR A 109 9.23 -18.37 7.96
C TYR A 109 9.19 -18.41 6.43
N ILE A 110 8.84 -17.29 5.78
CA ILE A 110 8.92 -17.16 4.32
C ILE A 110 10.38 -17.00 3.89
N PRO A 111 10.89 -17.80 2.94
CA PRO A 111 12.25 -17.66 2.43
C PRO A 111 12.55 -16.25 1.89
N ALA A 112 13.79 -15.78 2.11
CA ALA A 112 14.23 -14.44 1.72
C ALA A 112 13.96 -14.13 0.23
N LYS A 113 14.09 -15.14 -0.66
CA LYS A 113 13.80 -15.03 -2.11
C LYS A 113 12.35 -14.67 -2.47
N TYR A 114 11.44 -14.68 -1.51
CA TYR A 114 10.06 -14.23 -1.65
C TYR A 114 9.72 -13.08 -0.69
N ASN A 115 10.69 -12.62 0.11
CA ASN A 115 10.55 -11.53 1.08
C ASN A 115 11.61 -10.44 0.80
N SER A 116 12.67 -10.36 1.61
CA SER A 116 13.69 -9.33 1.53
C SER A 116 14.44 -9.28 0.20
N ASP A 117 14.67 -10.44 -0.41
CA ASP A 117 15.40 -10.62 -1.66
C ASP A 117 14.45 -11.00 -2.80
N SER A 118 13.17 -10.60 -2.68
CA SER A 118 12.14 -11.04 -3.61
C SER A 118 12.39 -10.56 -5.04
N THR A 119 12.21 -11.48 -5.98
CA THR A 119 12.14 -11.19 -7.42
C THR A 119 10.74 -11.37 -7.98
N LEU A 120 9.75 -11.70 -7.13
CA LEU A 120 8.35 -11.78 -7.53
C LEU A 120 7.85 -10.41 -7.98
N SER A 121 7.04 -10.40 -9.03
CA SER A 121 6.40 -9.20 -9.54
C SER A 121 4.92 -9.39 -9.80
N ALA A 122 4.17 -8.30 -9.73
CA ALA A 122 2.78 -8.26 -10.16
C ALA A 122 2.49 -6.95 -10.90
N LYS A 123 1.75 -7.07 -11.99
CA LYS A 123 1.19 -5.94 -12.73
C LYS A 123 -0.24 -5.71 -12.28
N VAL A 124 -0.53 -4.49 -11.85
CA VAL A 124 -1.89 -4.03 -11.56
C VAL A 124 -2.32 -3.13 -12.72
N GLY A 125 -3.35 -3.55 -13.47
CA GLY A 125 -3.89 -2.76 -14.58
C GLY A 125 -4.88 -1.69 -14.11
N ASP A 126 -5.39 -0.87 -15.03
CA ASP A 126 -6.35 0.20 -14.71
C ASP A 126 -7.71 -0.30 -14.18
N SER A 127 -7.98 -1.60 -14.30
CA SER A 127 -9.17 -2.26 -13.74
C SER A 127 -8.84 -3.22 -12.60
N GLY A 128 -7.58 -3.26 -12.15
CA GLY A 128 -7.14 -4.16 -11.09
C GLY A 128 -6.37 -5.40 -11.57
N ALA A 129 -6.23 -6.37 -10.67
CA ALA A 129 -5.60 -7.67 -10.93
C ALA A 129 -6.37 -8.80 -10.20
N GLY A 130 -7.07 -9.64 -10.97
CA GLY A 130 -8.08 -10.57 -10.48
C GLY A 130 -7.63 -12.00 -10.13
N ASP A 131 -6.42 -12.41 -10.48
CA ASP A 131 -6.02 -13.83 -10.39
C ASP A 131 -4.52 -13.98 -10.10
N LEU A 132 -4.00 -13.16 -9.19
CA LEU A 132 -2.59 -13.24 -8.81
C LEU A 132 -2.34 -14.57 -8.08
N LYS A 133 -1.25 -15.27 -8.45
CA LYS A 133 -0.88 -16.55 -7.86
C LYS A 133 0.59 -16.52 -7.43
N PHE A 134 0.84 -16.76 -6.16
CA PHE A 134 2.18 -16.84 -5.60
C PHE A 134 2.41 -18.23 -4.99
N GLU A 135 3.10 -19.08 -5.74
CA GLU A 135 3.44 -20.44 -5.33
C GLU A 135 4.85 -20.46 -4.77
N LEU A 136 4.95 -20.47 -3.43
CA LEU A 136 6.20 -20.40 -2.69
C LEU A 136 6.71 -21.81 -2.39
N SER A 137 8.03 -21.93 -2.26
CA SER A 137 8.65 -23.15 -1.75
C SER A 137 9.71 -22.87 -0.69
N SER A 138 9.75 -23.70 0.36
CA SER A 138 10.66 -23.54 1.49
C SER A 138 12.14 -23.82 1.18
N ASN A 139 12.44 -24.49 0.06
CA ASN A 139 13.79 -24.97 -0.29
C ASN A 139 14.56 -24.02 -1.23
#